data_AF-W8Y3M4-F1
#
_entry.id   AF-W8Y3M4-F1
#
_cell.length_a   1.000
_cell.length_b   1.000
_cell.length_c   1.000
_cell.angle_alpha   90.00
_cell.angle_beta   90.00
_cell.angle_gamma   90.00
#
_symmetry.space_group_name_H-M   'P 1'
#
loop_
_entity.id
_entity.type
_entity.pdbx_description
1 polymer ?
#
loop_
_entity_poly.entity_id
_entity_poly.type
_entity_poly.pdbx_seq_one_letter_code
_entity_poly.pdbx_strand_id
1 'polypeptide(L)'
;MIKLDQWGIKKNAGESFFQYSNRILNSSLWKNTKDISQWDLSTDGAKELNNWVKTQPDVYYLSYSGHASQAAPITGLHLPYITMNKVLMGNAFFLGSYARYEENRPLVDTSWWQNDGVVNTNSMIAPSSNVAVNNNESLQVGKWNHIETKANWDHLDMVGLSVSDSLGFSSIQEFYRTIAEKLSRLPK
;
A
#
# COMPACT_ATOMS: atom_id res chain seq x y z
N MET A 1 11.73 12.28 -13.52
CA MET A 1 10.87 13.47 -13.71
C MET A 1 9.47 13.11 -13.22
N ILE A 2 8.74 14.02 -12.56
CA ILE A 2 7.55 13.72 -11.72
C ILE A 2 6.22 13.65 -12.52
N LYS A 3 6.23 13.89 -13.85
CA LYS A 3 5.09 13.66 -14.78
C LYS A 3 3.79 14.37 -14.36
N LEU A 4 3.85 15.68 -14.11
CA LEU A 4 2.70 16.54 -13.75
C LEU A 4 2.36 17.56 -14.87
N ASP A 5 2.66 17.20 -16.11
CA ASP A 5 2.50 18.04 -17.31
C ASP A 5 1.05 18.49 -17.53
N GLN A 6 0.08 17.65 -17.22
CA GLN A 6 -1.36 17.93 -17.34
C GLN A 6 -1.81 19.07 -16.41
N TRP A 7 -1.06 19.32 -15.34
CA TRP A 7 -1.25 20.43 -14.42
C TRP A 7 -0.41 21.66 -14.79
N GLY A 8 0.26 21.63 -15.95
CA GLY A 8 1.22 22.65 -16.35
C GLY A 8 2.52 22.64 -15.56
N ILE A 9 2.78 21.62 -14.74
CA ILE A 9 3.96 21.55 -13.87
C ILE A 9 5.08 20.73 -14.53
N LYS A 10 5.80 21.41 -15.43
CA LYS A 10 7.02 20.86 -16.06
C LYS A 10 8.26 21.42 -15.39
N LYS A 11 9.37 20.70 -15.49
CA LYS A 11 10.68 21.20 -15.08
C LYS A 11 11.10 22.31 -16.05
N ASN A 12 11.42 23.49 -15.52
CA ASN A 12 11.84 24.62 -16.36
C ASN A 12 13.26 24.41 -16.90
N ALA A 13 13.58 25.07 -18.02
CA ALA A 13 14.95 25.09 -18.53
C ALA A 13 15.90 25.67 -17.47
N GLY A 14 17.01 24.99 -17.21
CA GLY A 14 18.00 25.39 -16.20
C GLY A 14 17.58 25.16 -14.73
N GLU A 15 16.34 24.73 -14.45
CA GLU A 15 15.92 24.41 -13.08
C GLU A 15 16.67 23.16 -12.58
N SER A 16 17.13 23.16 -11.33
CA SER A 16 17.67 21.94 -10.71
C SER A 16 16.53 21.00 -10.28
N PHE A 17 16.85 19.73 -10.01
CA PHE A 17 15.83 18.79 -9.49
C PHE A 17 15.30 19.24 -8.12
N PHE A 18 16.15 19.78 -7.25
CA PHE A 18 15.75 20.26 -5.93
C PHE A 18 14.77 21.45 -6.03
N GLN A 19 15.05 22.44 -6.89
CA GLN A 19 14.15 23.56 -7.13
C GLN A 19 12.80 23.10 -7.69
N TYR A 20 12.84 22.18 -8.67
CA TYR A 20 11.64 21.60 -9.25
C TYR A 20 10.78 20.88 -8.20
N SER A 21 11.39 20.01 -7.39
CA SER A 21 10.72 19.30 -6.30
C SER A 21 10.17 20.25 -5.25
N ASN A 22 10.93 21.28 -4.85
CA ASN A 22 10.46 22.28 -3.89
C ASN A 22 9.23 23.05 -4.43
N ARG A 23 9.21 23.40 -5.71
CA ARG A 23 8.06 24.06 -6.34
C ARG A 23 6.83 23.16 -6.38
N ILE A 24 7.00 21.87 -6.65
CA ILE A 24 5.92 20.90 -6.60
C ILE A 24 5.37 20.80 -5.17
N LEU A 25 6.24 20.61 -4.17
CA LEU A 25 5.82 20.45 -2.77
C LEU A 25 5.09 21.68 -2.21
N ASN A 26 5.40 22.87 -2.72
CA ASN A 26 4.72 24.12 -2.34
C ASN A 26 3.55 24.49 -3.26
N SER A 27 3.17 23.62 -4.21
CA SER A 27 2.07 23.87 -5.13
C SER A 27 0.71 23.90 -4.42
N SER A 28 -0.20 24.73 -4.90
CA SER A 28 -1.59 24.75 -4.45
C SER A 28 -2.38 23.49 -4.85
N LEU A 29 -1.84 22.66 -5.75
CA LEU A 29 -2.44 21.39 -6.16
C LEU A 29 -2.79 20.51 -4.96
N TRP A 30 -1.92 20.45 -3.94
CA TRP A 30 -2.13 19.61 -2.75
C TRP A 30 -3.34 20.00 -1.89
N LYS A 31 -3.92 21.19 -2.12
CA LYS A 31 -5.06 21.71 -1.34
C LYS A 31 -6.33 21.87 -2.17
N ASN A 32 -6.19 22.06 -3.48
CA ASN A 32 -7.27 22.59 -4.31
C ASN A 32 -7.94 21.53 -5.20
N THR A 33 -7.45 20.30 -5.24
CA THR A 33 -8.03 19.23 -6.05
C THR A 33 -8.04 17.89 -5.32
N LYS A 34 -9.01 17.05 -5.72
CA LYS A 34 -9.06 15.62 -5.38
C LYS A 34 -8.43 14.74 -6.46
N ASP A 35 -8.14 15.28 -7.64
CA ASP A 35 -7.52 14.57 -8.76
C ASP A 35 -6.00 14.45 -8.56
N ILE A 36 -5.59 13.82 -7.45
CA ILE A 36 -4.19 13.61 -7.08
C ILE A 36 -4.05 12.43 -6.14
N SER A 37 -2.89 11.77 -6.16
CA SER A 37 -2.63 10.59 -5.34
C SER A 37 -2.80 10.81 -3.84
N GLN A 38 -2.55 12.02 -3.32
CA GLN A 38 -2.77 12.32 -1.90
C GLN A 38 -4.24 12.10 -1.49
N TRP A 39 -5.19 12.43 -2.38
CA TRP A 39 -6.61 12.18 -2.12
C TRP A 39 -6.93 10.69 -2.27
N ASP A 40 -6.57 10.08 -3.41
CA ASP A 40 -6.92 8.68 -3.70
C ASP A 40 -6.28 7.68 -2.73
N LEU A 41 -5.10 8.00 -2.16
CA LEU A 41 -4.43 7.18 -1.13
C LEU A 41 -5.00 7.42 0.28
N SER A 42 -5.82 8.45 0.48
CA SER A 42 -6.51 8.64 1.77
C SER A 42 -7.63 7.62 1.93
N THR A 43 -8.04 7.33 3.17
CA THR A 43 -9.19 6.43 3.42
C THR A 43 -10.49 6.98 2.83
N ASP A 44 -10.67 8.30 2.80
CA ASP A 44 -11.85 8.93 2.20
C ASP A 44 -11.87 8.79 0.67
N GLY A 45 -10.76 9.07 0.01
CA GLY A 45 -10.62 8.94 -1.45
C GLY A 45 -10.68 7.49 -1.90
N ALA A 46 -10.05 6.56 -1.19
CA ALA A 46 -10.16 5.13 -1.46
C ALA A 46 -11.61 4.63 -1.31
N LYS A 47 -12.37 5.12 -0.32
CA LYS A 47 -13.80 4.83 -0.19
C LYS A 47 -14.60 5.39 -1.38
N GLU A 48 -14.30 6.61 -1.81
CA GLU A 48 -14.91 7.23 -3.00
C GLU A 48 -14.64 6.39 -4.26
N LEU A 49 -13.40 5.94 -4.46
CA LEU A 49 -13.00 5.08 -5.57
C LEU A 49 -13.71 3.72 -5.56
N ASN A 50 -13.76 3.05 -4.40
CA ASN A 50 -14.42 1.75 -4.23
C ASN A 50 -15.93 1.78 -4.50
N ASN A 51 -16.56 2.97 -4.44
CA ASN A 51 -17.98 3.12 -4.73
C ASN A 51 -18.31 2.96 -6.21
N TRP A 52 -17.37 3.17 -7.13
CA TRP A 52 -17.64 3.05 -8.57
C TRP A 52 -16.70 2.08 -9.29
N VAL A 53 -15.47 1.88 -8.81
CA VAL A 53 -14.57 0.84 -9.35
C VAL A 53 -15.00 -0.52 -8.81
N LYS A 54 -15.53 -1.38 -9.69
CA LYS A 54 -16.10 -2.68 -9.33
C LYS A 54 -15.26 -3.85 -9.83
N THR A 55 -15.20 -4.88 -9.01
CA THR A 55 -14.72 -6.22 -9.35
C THR A 55 -15.53 -6.78 -10.51
N GLN A 56 -14.86 -7.15 -11.60
CA GLN A 56 -15.48 -7.70 -12.80
C GLN A 56 -15.60 -9.22 -12.71
N PRO A 57 -16.72 -9.83 -13.16
CA PRO A 57 -16.99 -11.25 -12.96
C PRO A 57 -16.07 -12.19 -13.75
N ASP A 58 -15.38 -11.68 -14.76
CA ASP A 58 -14.50 -12.40 -15.70
C ASP A 58 -13.01 -12.15 -15.44
N VAL A 59 -12.66 -11.48 -14.33
CA VAL A 59 -11.27 -11.17 -13.96
C VAL A 59 -10.88 -11.88 -12.67
N TYR A 60 -9.70 -12.48 -12.64
CA TYR A 60 -9.07 -12.95 -11.42
C TYR A 60 -8.38 -11.79 -10.69
N TYR A 61 -8.76 -11.56 -9.43
CA TYR A 61 -8.09 -10.59 -8.57
C TYR A 61 -7.28 -11.34 -7.51
N LEU A 62 -5.99 -11.04 -7.42
CA LEU A 62 -5.09 -11.61 -6.43
C LEU A 62 -4.53 -10.47 -5.58
N SER A 63 -4.52 -10.64 -4.27
CA SER A 63 -3.92 -9.69 -3.34
C SER A 63 -2.87 -10.36 -2.47
N TYR A 64 -1.84 -9.57 -2.17
CA TYR A 64 -0.72 -9.93 -1.32
C TYR A 64 -0.55 -8.79 -0.32
N SER A 65 -0.55 -9.12 0.96
CA SER A 65 -0.38 -8.13 2.03
C SER A 65 1.01 -8.23 2.62
N GLY A 66 1.47 -7.18 3.28
CA GLY A 66 2.72 -7.13 4.02
C GLY A 66 2.53 -6.50 5.39
N HIS A 67 3.37 -6.91 6.33
CA HIS A 67 3.58 -6.12 7.53
C HIS A 67 5.02 -6.21 8.00
N ALA A 68 5.52 -5.09 8.54
CA ALA A 68 6.78 -5.01 9.24
C ALA A 68 6.64 -4.27 10.58
N SER A 69 5.45 -4.33 11.18
CA SER A 69 5.19 -3.85 12.54
C SER A 69 4.51 -4.91 13.40
N GLN A 70 4.65 -4.77 14.72
CA GLN A 70 4.04 -5.65 15.72
C GLN A 70 3.51 -4.86 16.92
N ALA A 71 2.44 -5.35 17.53
CA ALA A 71 1.88 -4.76 18.74
C ALA A 71 2.87 -4.84 19.91
N ALA A 72 3.09 -3.72 20.58
CA ALA A 72 3.81 -3.66 21.83
C ALA A 72 2.99 -4.35 22.94
N PRO A 73 3.57 -5.26 23.75
CA PRO A 73 2.80 -6.07 24.70
C PRO A 73 1.97 -5.29 25.72
N ILE A 74 2.40 -4.06 26.07
CA ILE A 74 1.75 -3.26 27.13
C ILE A 74 0.74 -2.28 26.53
N THR A 75 1.13 -1.54 25.49
CA THR A 75 0.32 -0.44 24.96
C THR A 75 -0.57 -0.84 23.78
N GLY A 76 -0.31 -1.99 23.16
CA GLY A 76 -0.96 -2.43 21.93
C GLY A 76 -0.55 -1.65 20.67
N LEU A 77 0.21 -0.55 20.81
CA LEU A 77 0.72 0.24 19.70
C LEU A 77 1.60 -0.62 18.79
N HIS A 78 1.46 -0.48 17.48
CA HIS A 78 2.31 -1.21 16.55
C HIS A 78 3.63 -0.48 16.34
N LEU A 79 4.73 -1.14 16.66
CA LEU A 79 6.10 -0.64 16.49
C LEU A 79 6.76 -1.36 15.30
N PRO A 80 7.58 -0.65 14.48
CA PRO A 80 8.28 -1.28 13.37
C PRO A 80 9.30 -2.31 13.87
N TYR A 81 9.46 -3.39 13.12
CA TYR A 81 10.61 -4.29 13.31
C TYR A 81 11.91 -3.54 13.01
N ILE A 82 12.98 -3.93 13.70
CA ILE A 82 14.31 -3.32 13.51
C ILE A 82 14.86 -3.50 12.10
N THR A 83 14.37 -4.52 11.37
CA THR A 83 14.70 -4.89 9.99
C THR A 83 14.01 -4.02 8.96
N MET A 84 12.95 -3.28 9.33
CA MET A 84 12.29 -2.34 8.42
C MET A 84 13.29 -1.29 7.91
N ASN A 85 13.15 -0.91 6.65
CA ASN A 85 13.89 0.17 6.05
C ASN A 85 13.75 1.45 6.90
N LYS A 86 14.90 2.03 7.28
CA LYS A 86 14.97 3.17 8.20
C LYS A 86 14.17 4.38 7.72
N VAL A 87 14.03 4.57 6.41
CA VAL A 87 13.25 5.69 5.85
C VAL A 87 11.74 5.56 6.11
N LEU A 88 11.26 4.34 6.38
CA LEU A 88 9.84 4.05 6.62
C LEU A 88 9.48 4.02 8.12
N MET A 89 10.47 3.92 9.02
CA MET A 89 10.19 3.73 10.45
C MET A 89 9.34 4.86 11.05
N GLY A 90 9.58 6.11 10.67
CA GLY A 90 8.79 7.25 11.14
C GLY A 90 7.30 7.13 10.77
N ASN A 91 7.02 6.70 9.53
CA ASN A 91 5.66 6.44 9.05
C ASN A 91 5.03 5.26 9.80
N ALA A 92 5.80 4.20 10.04
CA ALA A 92 5.31 3.01 10.74
C ALA A 92 4.85 3.30 12.17
N PHE A 93 5.60 4.13 12.91
CA PHE A 93 5.19 4.60 14.23
C PHE A 93 3.89 5.41 14.17
N PHE A 94 3.75 6.30 13.17
CA PHE A 94 2.53 7.08 12.99
C PHE A 94 1.33 6.15 12.70
N LEU A 95 1.44 5.28 11.70
CA LEU A 95 0.36 4.33 11.34
C LEU A 95 0.00 3.39 12.49
N GLY A 96 0.99 2.96 13.27
CA GLY A 96 0.83 2.03 14.38
C GLY A 96 0.24 2.63 15.67
N SER A 97 -0.09 3.93 15.66
CA SER A 97 -0.67 4.64 16.79
C SER A 97 -1.83 5.58 16.41
N TYR A 98 -2.00 5.87 15.13
CA TYR A 98 -3.06 6.75 14.65
C TYR A 98 -4.44 6.12 14.79
N ALA A 99 -5.38 6.86 15.36
CA ALA A 99 -6.78 6.48 15.42
C ALA A 99 -7.66 7.69 15.07
N ARG A 100 -8.81 7.42 14.44
CA ARG A 100 -9.78 8.45 14.03
C ARG A 100 -11.20 7.93 14.18
N TYR A 101 -11.97 8.63 15.00
CA TYR A 101 -13.38 8.35 15.31
C TYR A 101 -14.25 9.55 14.94
N GLU A 102 -14.18 9.97 13.68
CA GLU A 102 -14.95 11.09 13.13
C GLU A 102 -16.18 10.58 12.38
N GLU A 103 -17.32 11.26 12.54
CA GLU A 103 -18.52 10.97 11.76
C GLU A 103 -18.28 11.19 10.26
N ASN A 104 -18.98 10.43 9.42
CA ASN A 104 -18.95 10.49 7.95
C ASN A 104 -17.64 10.12 7.27
N ARG A 105 -16.61 9.70 8.01
CA ARG A 105 -15.34 9.20 7.47
C ARG A 105 -15.14 7.72 7.79
N PRO A 106 -14.31 6.97 7.05
CA PRO A 106 -13.89 5.65 7.47
C PRO A 106 -13.27 5.70 8.87
N LEU A 107 -13.74 4.84 9.76
CA LEU A 107 -13.19 4.68 11.10
C LEU A 107 -11.79 4.07 10.99
N VAL A 108 -10.87 4.59 11.79
CA VAL A 108 -9.52 4.05 11.93
C VAL A 108 -9.32 3.73 13.40
N ASP A 109 -9.42 2.45 13.74
CA ASP A 109 -9.23 1.93 15.08
C ASP A 109 -7.96 1.08 15.17
N THR A 110 -7.80 0.33 16.25
CA THR A 110 -6.61 -0.51 16.49
C THR A 110 -6.42 -1.60 15.43
N SER A 111 -7.47 -2.00 14.70
CA SER A 111 -7.34 -2.98 13.60
C SER A 111 -6.53 -2.47 12.41
N TRP A 112 -6.32 -1.15 12.32
CA TRP A 112 -5.51 -0.52 11.28
C TRP A 112 -4.03 -0.44 11.64
N TRP A 113 -3.63 -0.67 12.89
CA TRP A 113 -2.26 -0.34 13.33
C TRP A 113 -1.18 -1.24 12.73
N GLN A 114 -1.48 -2.48 12.36
CA GLN A 114 -0.55 -3.33 11.61
C GLN A 114 -0.25 -2.71 10.25
N ASN A 115 1.04 -2.56 9.90
CA ASN A 115 1.46 -1.86 8.70
C ASN A 115 2.84 -2.32 8.20
N ASP A 116 3.16 -1.97 6.97
CA ASP A 116 4.45 -2.22 6.30
C ASP A 116 5.35 -0.98 6.25
N GLY A 117 5.03 0.08 7.00
CA GLY A 117 5.71 1.37 6.98
C GLY A 117 5.21 2.37 5.94
N VAL A 118 4.23 2.01 5.11
CA VAL A 118 3.55 2.96 4.19
C VAL A 118 2.03 2.77 4.23
N VAL A 119 1.55 1.53 4.28
CA VAL A 119 0.13 1.19 4.19
C VAL A 119 -0.28 0.27 5.35
N ASN A 120 -1.49 0.44 5.86
CA ASN A 120 -2.08 -0.43 6.86
C ASN A 120 -2.39 -1.81 6.25
N THR A 121 -1.98 -2.89 6.92
CA THR A 121 -2.03 -4.26 6.40
C THR A 121 -3.47 -4.71 6.08
N ASN A 122 -4.44 -4.30 6.88
CA ASN A 122 -5.86 -4.61 6.63
C ASN A 122 -6.37 -4.02 5.30
N SER A 123 -5.79 -2.91 4.84
CA SER A 123 -6.16 -2.22 3.60
C SER A 123 -5.60 -2.89 2.34
N MET A 124 -4.72 -3.89 2.48
CA MET A 124 -4.09 -4.59 1.35
C MET A 124 -4.86 -5.84 0.92
N ILE A 125 -5.78 -6.33 1.77
CA ILE A 125 -6.49 -7.60 1.56
C ILE A 125 -7.45 -7.51 0.39
N ALA A 126 -8.32 -6.51 0.37
CA ALA A 126 -9.27 -6.21 -0.70
C ALA A 126 -9.84 -4.80 -0.50
N PRO A 127 -10.44 -4.20 -1.55
CA PRO A 127 -11.30 -3.02 -1.39
C PRO A 127 -12.37 -3.25 -0.33
N SER A 128 -12.72 -2.22 0.44
CA SER A 128 -13.71 -2.31 1.53
C SER A 128 -15.12 -2.69 1.07
N SER A 129 -15.42 -2.56 -0.23
CA SER A 129 -16.65 -2.99 -0.87
C SER A 129 -16.67 -4.48 -1.23
N ASN A 130 -15.57 -5.21 -0.96
CA ASN A 130 -15.39 -6.62 -1.30
C ASN A 130 -14.92 -7.41 -0.07
N VAL A 131 -15.26 -8.70 -0.07
CA VAL A 131 -14.72 -9.67 0.89
C VAL A 131 -13.76 -10.57 0.14
N ALA A 132 -12.51 -10.63 0.60
CA ALA A 132 -11.52 -11.53 0.02
C ALA A 132 -11.84 -12.99 0.39
N VAL A 133 -11.55 -13.89 -0.54
CA VAL A 133 -11.56 -15.33 -0.31
C VAL A 133 -10.14 -15.74 0.11
N ASN A 134 -10.03 -16.38 1.26
CA ASN A 134 -8.80 -17.00 1.75
C ASN A 134 -8.84 -18.50 1.45
N ASN A 135 -8.81 -18.88 0.17
CA ASN A 135 -8.74 -20.28 -0.25
C ASN A 135 -7.50 -20.49 -1.11
N ASN A 136 -6.51 -21.19 -0.55
CA ASN A 136 -5.25 -21.46 -1.22
C ASN A 136 -5.34 -22.58 -2.27
N GLU A 137 -6.42 -23.37 -2.25
CA GLU A 137 -6.57 -24.55 -3.10
C GLU A 137 -7.15 -24.24 -4.48
N SER A 138 -8.01 -23.21 -4.59
CA SER A 138 -8.57 -22.79 -5.89
C SER A 138 -8.89 -21.30 -5.93
N LEU A 139 -8.34 -20.61 -6.94
CA LEU A 139 -8.64 -19.21 -7.21
C LEU A 139 -10.05 -19.07 -7.78
N GLN A 140 -10.79 -18.06 -7.31
CA GLN A 140 -12.14 -17.75 -7.76
C GLN A 140 -12.12 -16.53 -8.67
N VAL A 141 -12.60 -16.69 -9.91
CA VAL A 141 -12.82 -15.58 -10.84
C VAL A 141 -13.89 -14.64 -10.30
N GLY A 142 -13.78 -13.35 -10.59
CA GLY A 142 -14.73 -12.34 -10.13
C GLY A 142 -14.65 -12.01 -8.64
N LYS A 143 -13.60 -12.46 -7.95
CA LYS A 143 -13.39 -12.21 -6.53
C LYS A 143 -11.92 -11.89 -6.24
N TRP A 144 -11.71 -11.17 -5.13
CA TRP A 144 -10.40 -10.98 -4.54
C TRP A 144 -9.96 -12.25 -3.83
N ASN A 145 -8.87 -12.84 -4.30
CA ASN A 145 -8.23 -14.01 -3.70
C ASN A 145 -7.01 -13.50 -2.93
N HIS A 146 -7.13 -13.42 -1.60
CA HIS A 146 -6.00 -12.99 -0.78
C HIS A 146 -5.09 -14.19 -0.55
N ILE A 147 -3.88 -14.10 -1.13
CA ILE A 147 -2.98 -15.24 -1.27
C ILE A 147 -2.16 -15.46 -0.02
N GLU A 148 -1.57 -14.39 0.52
CA GLU A 148 -0.77 -14.44 1.72
C GLU A 148 -0.51 -13.03 2.28
N THR A 149 -0.17 -13.00 3.57
CA THR A 149 0.43 -11.83 4.22
C THR A 149 1.90 -12.15 4.51
N LYS A 150 2.82 -11.40 3.90
CA LYS A 150 4.25 -11.52 4.21
C LYS A 150 4.55 -10.89 5.56
N ALA A 151 4.97 -11.74 6.50
CA ALA A 151 5.42 -11.30 7.81
C ALA A 151 6.85 -10.77 7.76
N ASN A 152 7.10 -9.67 8.46
CA ASN A 152 8.39 -8.98 8.49
C ASN A 152 8.88 -8.50 7.12
N TRP A 153 7.95 -8.11 6.24
CA TRP A 153 8.23 -7.47 4.96
C TRP A 153 7.68 -6.06 5.00
N ASP A 154 8.56 -5.07 4.89
CA ASP A 154 8.17 -3.68 4.74
C ASP A 154 7.74 -3.37 3.29
N HIS A 155 7.26 -2.15 3.07
CA HIS A 155 6.71 -1.76 1.78
C HIS A 155 7.69 -1.89 0.62
N LEU A 156 8.99 -1.69 0.88
CA LEU A 156 10.04 -1.74 -0.13
C LEU A 156 10.55 -3.17 -0.36
N ASP A 157 10.39 -4.06 0.62
CA ASP A 157 10.66 -5.49 0.45
C ASP A 157 9.84 -6.10 -0.70
N MET A 158 8.57 -5.70 -0.84
CA MET A 158 7.64 -6.18 -1.88
C MET A 158 8.11 -5.90 -3.33
N VAL A 159 9.07 -4.99 -3.50
CA VAL A 159 9.63 -4.60 -4.80
C VAL A 159 11.14 -4.80 -4.88
N GLY A 160 11.73 -5.51 -3.92
CA GLY A 160 13.17 -5.83 -3.91
C GLY A 160 14.08 -4.66 -3.56
N LEU A 161 13.54 -3.54 -3.07
CA LEU A 161 14.31 -2.40 -2.55
C LEU A 161 14.63 -2.60 -1.08
N SER A 162 15.22 -3.76 -0.84
CA SER A 162 15.14 -4.50 0.40
C SER A 162 16.52 -4.70 1.00
N VAL A 163 16.67 -4.37 2.28
CA VAL A 163 17.85 -4.82 3.04
C VAL A 163 17.72 -6.32 3.31
N SER A 164 16.51 -6.87 3.44
CA SER A 164 16.28 -8.28 3.74
C SER A 164 16.69 -9.23 2.59
N ASP A 165 16.38 -8.89 1.34
CA ASP A 165 16.78 -9.65 0.13
C ASP A 165 18.29 -9.52 -0.12
N SER A 166 18.83 -8.31 0.01
CA SER A 166 20.28 -8.06 -0.07
C SER A 166 21.08 -8.85 0.99
N LEU A 167 20.47 -9.18 2.12
CA LEU A 167 21.05 -9.99 3.21
C LEU A 167 20.65 -11.47 3.16
N GLY A 168 19.82 -11.90 2.19
CA GLY A 168 19.40 -13.29 2.01
C GLY A 168 18.32 -13.80 2.98
N PHE A 169 17.64 -12.91 3.71
CA PHE A 169 16.53 -13.26 4.62
C PHE A 169 15.18 -13.41 3.90
N SER A 170 15.07 -12.89 2.68
CA SER A 170 13.93 -13.02 1.79
C SER A 170 14.43 -13.35 0.39
N SER A 171 13.54 -13.83 -0.48
CA SER A 171 13.83 -14.01 -1.90
C SER A 171 12.73 -13.36 -2.72
N ILE A 172 12.99 -12.14 -3.17
CA ILE A 172 12.06 -11.40 -4.03
C ILE A 172 11.85 -12.12 -5.36
N GLN A 173 12.89 -12.77 -5.88
CA GLN A 173 12.83 -13.55 -7.11
C GLN A 173 11.89 -14.75 -6.97
N GLU A 174 11.97 -15.48 -5.85
CA GLU A 174 11.07 -16.61 -5.60
C GLU A 174 9.62 -16.16 -5.46
N PHE A 175 9.39 -15.02 -4.81
CA PHE A 175 8.06 -14.42 -4.69
C PHE A 175 7.45 -14.14 -6.06
N TYR A 176 8.17 -13.42 -6.93
CA TYR A 176 7.68 -13.13 -8.29
C TYR A 176 7.60 -14.37 -9.18
N ARG A 177 8.50 -15.36 -9.02
CA ARG A 177 8.39 -16.65 -9.73
C ARG A 177 7.11 -17.38 -9.35
N THR A 178 6.79 -17.44 -8.06
CA THR A 178 5.56 -18.06 -7.56
C THR A 178 4.30 -17.37 -8.11
N ILE A 179 4.32 -16.03 -8.19
CA ILE A 179 3.23 -15.26 -8.83
C ILE A 179 3.11 -15.64 -10.30
N ALA A 180 4.21 -15.63 -11.05
CA ALA A 180 4.20 -15.95 -12.48
C ALA A 180 3.70 -17.38 -12.76
N GLU A 181 4.17 -18.36 -11.99
CA GLU A 181 3.69 -19.74 -12.10
C GLU A 181 2.19 -19.85 -11.83
N LYS A 182 1.69 -19.15 -10.79
CA LYS A 182 0.26 -19.14 -10.45
C LYS A 182 -0.58 -18.54 -11.57
N LEU A 183 -0.16 -17.40 -12.11
CA LEU A 183 -0.85 -16.73 -13.22
C LEU A 183 -0.83 -17.57 -14.51
N SER A 184 0.25 -18.30 -14.78
CA SER A 184 0.37 -19.16 -15.97
C SER A 184 -0.59 -20.37 -15.97
N ARG A 185 -1.11 -20.75 -14.80
CA ARG A 185 -2.01 -21.89 -14.60
C ARG A 185 -3.48 -21.49 -14.47
N LEU A 186 -3.81 -20.20 -14.61
CA LEU A 186 -5.19 -19.75 -14.55
C LEU A 186 -6.01 -20.41 -15.67
N PRO A 187 -7.20 -20.96 -15.36
CA PRO A 187 -8.14 -21.37 -16.38
C PRO A 187 -8.47 -20.22 -17.33
N LYS A 188 -8.69 -20.55 -18.60
CA LYS A 188 -9.16 -19.60 -19.61
C LYS A 188 -10.64 -19.32 -19.46
#